data_AF-A0A9C8GH40-F1
#
_entry.id   AF-A0A9C8GH40-F1
#
_cell.length_a   1.000
_cell.length_b   1.000
_cell.length_c   1.000
_cell.angle_alpha   90.00
_cell.angle_beta   90.00
_cell.angle_gamma   90.00
#
_symmetry.space_group_name_H-M   'P 1'
#
loop_
_entity.id
_entity.type
_entity.pdbx_description
1 polymer ?
#
loop_
_entity_poly.entity_id
_entity_poly.type
_entity_poly.pdbx_seq_one_letter_code
_entity_poly.pdbx_strand_id
1 'polypeptide(L)'
;MPGIAPLTELRDMMVEWAVIISAFAFLLGLLNVLQVHGRHIRRRRSGWFYSLILVLAMLLTWIPPAFQSLGLDFLGIPVSSEAQAMLATTSQWIFDYVITPLGASLAALLAFTLVLAALRIFRARLNAWAVIFLVTVVVVLLGSIPFTTGLEWLTGIRSWIIDVLSTAGIRGLLLGVALGVIVTALRVFIVSEQPYSES
;
A
#
# COMPACT_ATOMS: atom_id res chain seq x y z
N MET A 1 28.92 -17.62 -2.18
CA MET A 1 28.39 -18.51 -1.11
C MET A 1 27.26 -19.35 -1.70
N PRO A 2 27.43 -20.67 -1.91
CA PRO A 2 26.50 -21.51 -2.68
C PRO A 2 25.18 -21.87 -1.96
N GLY A 3 25.00 -21.49 -0.68
CA GLY A 3 23.81 -21.85 0.10
C GLY A 3 22.60 -20.90 -0.03
N ILE A 4 22.76 -19.71 -0.62
CA ILE A 4 21.67 -18.72 -0.78
C ILE A 4 20.96 -18.79 -2.13
N ALA A 5 21.59 -19.42 -3.14
CA ALA A 5 21.03 -19.59 -4.48
C ALA A 5 19.62 -20.23 -4.50
N PRO A 6 19.34 -21.32 -3.76
CA PRO A 6 18.00 -21.92 -3.77
C PRO A 6 16.93 -21.03 -3.10
N LEU A 7 17.32 -20.22 -2.11
CA LEU A 7 16.39 -19.29 -1.45
C LEU A 7 16.07 -18.09 -2.33
N THR A 8 17.05 -17.60 -3.10
CA THR A 8 16.82 -16.53 -4.09
C THR A 8 15.94 -17.02 -5.23
N GLU A 9 16.16 -18.24 -5.74
CA GLU A 9 15.31 -18.83 -6.77
C GLU A 9 13.85 -19.02 -6.29
N LEU A 10 13.65 -19.52 -5.07
CA LEU A 10 12.31 -19.63 -4.50
C LEU A 10 11.65 -18.26 -4.32
N ARG A 11 12.39 -17.25 -3.83
CA ARG A 11 11.88 -15.89 -3.71
C ARG A 11 11.44 -15.36 -5.07
N ASP A 12 12.28 -15.49 -6.08
CA ASP A 12 12.01 -14.92 -7.40
C ASP A 12 10.81 -15.62 -8.05
N MET A 13 10.70 -16.94 -7.91
CA MET A 13 9.49 -17.69 -8.28
C MET A 13 8.27 -17.15 -7.53
N MET A 14 8.29 -17.08 -6.19
CA MET A 14 7.14 -16.58 -5.42
C MET A 14 6.75 -15.14 -5.82
N VAL A 15 7.72 -14.27 -6.11
CA VAL A 15 7.48 -12.90 -6.58
C VAL A 15 6.84 -12.91 -7.97
N GLU A 16 7.30 -13.76 -8.88
CA GLU A 16 6.71 -13.91 -10.21
C GLU A 16 5.22 -14.32 -10.14
N TRP A 17 4.92 -15.35 -9.35
CA TRP A 17 3.54 -15.79 -9.11
C TRP A 17 2.70 -14.66 -8.48
N ALA A 18 3.26 -13.92 -7.51
CA ALA A 18 2.58 -12.79 -6.90
C ALA A 18 2.30 -11.67 -7.90
N VAL A 19 3.22 -11.37 -8.81
CA VAL A 19 3.03 -10.38 -9.88
C VAL A 19 1.91 -10.80 -10.83
N ILE A 20 1.91 -12.06 -11.27
CA ILE A 20 0.87 -12.61 -12.15
C ILE A 20 -0.51 -12.53 -11.48
N ILE A 21 -0.62 -13.01 -10.23
CA ILE A 21 -1.88 -12.98 -9.47
C ILE A 21 -2.34 -11.52 -9.25
N SER A 22 -1.41 -10.63 -8.92
CA SER A 22 -1.72 -9.21 -8.72
C SER A 22 -2.24 -8.55 -9.99
N ALA A 23 -1.72 -8.90 -11.16
CA ALA A 23 -2.22 -8.39 -12.44
C ALA A 23 -3.67 -8.83 -12.68
N PHE A 24 -4.01 -10.11 -12.47
CA PHE A 24 -5.40 -10.58 -12.59
C PHE A 24 -6.31 -9.96 -11.53
N ALA A 25 -5.87 -9.89 -10.28
CA ALA A 25 -6.64 -9.27 -9.20
C ALA A 25 -6.92 -7.79 -9.48
N PHE A 26 -5.94 -7.06 -9.99
CA PHE A 26 -6.08 -5.68 -10.40
C PHE A 26 -7.12 -5.52 -11.53
N LEU A 27 -7.03 -6.35 -12.58
CA LEU A 27 -8.00 -6.36 -13.69
C LEU A 27 -9.42 -6.67 -13.20
N LEU A 28 -9.59 -7.69 -12.37
CA LEU A 28 -10.89 -8.03 -11.78
C LEU A 28 -11.43 -6.90 -10.90
N GLY A 29 -10.56 -6.23 -10.14
CA GLY A 29 -10.91 -5.06 -9.34
C GLY A 29 -11.45 -3.91 -10.21
N LEU A 30 -10.76 -3.60 -11.31
CA LEU A 30 -11.18 -2.57 -12.27
C LEU A 30 -12.55 -2.90 -12.90
N LEU A 31 -12.71 -4.15 -13.37
CA LEU A 31 -13.95 -4.64 -13.95
C LEU A 31 -15.10 -4.64 -12.94
N ASN A 32 -14.86 -5.01 -11.69
CA ASN A 32 -15.86 -4.99 -10.63
C ASN A 32 -16.36 -3.56 -10.37
N VAL A 33 -15.46 -2.58 -10.27
CA VAL A 33 -15.84 -1.18 -10.09
C VAL A 33 -16.69 -0.70 -11.26
N LEU A 34 -16.26 -0.95 -12.50
CA LEU A 34 -17.00 -0.61 -13.72
C LEU A 34 -18.38 -1.28 -13.75
N GLN A 35 -18.48 -2.55 -13.40
CA GLN A 35 -19.74 -3.28 -13.45
C GLN A 35 -20.73 -2.78 -12.40
N VAL A 36 -20.28 -2.61 -11.15
CA VAL A 36 -21.12 -2.16 -10.03
C VAL A 36 -21.56 -0.71 -10.25
N HIS A 37 -20.62 0.19 -10.50
CA HIS A 37 -20.90 1.62 -10.62
C HIS A 37 -21.51 1.97 -11.98
N GLY A 38 -21.13 1.29 -13.07
CA GLY A 38 -21.77 1.43 -14.37
C GLY A 38 -23.24 1.03 -14.35
N ARG A 39 -23.58 -0.07 -13.65
CA ARG A 39 -24.99 -0.45 -13.43
C ARG A 39 -25.73 0.57 -12.56
N HIS A 40 -25.06 1.14 -11.56
CA HIS A 40 -25.62 2.18 -10.69
C HIS A 40 -25.96 3.46 -11.47
N ILE A 41 -25.05 3.89 -12.35
CA ILE A 41 -25.24 5.03 -13.27
C ILE A 41 -26.37 4.76 -14.26
N ARG A 42 -26.35 3.60 -14.93
CA ARG A 42 -27.36 3.23 -15.94
C ARG A 42 -28.77 3.18 -15.35
N ARG A 43 -28.92 2.72 -14.11
CA ARG A 43 -30.20 2.66 -13.39
C ARG A 43 -30.59 3.97 -12.71
N ARG A 44 -29.77 5.03 -12.79
CA ARG A 44 -29.96 6.34 -12.15
C ARG A 44 -30.43 6.25 -10.69
N ARG A 45 -29.82 5.35 -9.91
CA ARG A 45 -30.12 5.21 -8.48
C ARG A 45 -29.70 6.48 -7.71
N SER A 46 -30.24 6.66 -6.51
CA SER A 46 -29.85 7.79 -5.66
C SER A 46 -28.33 7.83 -5.47
N GLY A 47 -27.71 9.00 -5.68
CA GLY A 47 -26.25 9.15 -5.61
C GLY A 47 -25.47 8.69 -6.85
N TRP A 48 -26.13 8.42 -8.00
CA TRP A 48 -25.45 7.99 -9.24
C TRP A 48 -24.34 8.95 -9.72
N PHE A 49 -24.46 10.23 -9.39
CA PHE A 49 -23.46 11.25 -9.75
C PHE A 49 -22.09 10.96 -9.11
N TYR A 50 -22.05 10.49 -7.86
CA TYR A 50 -20.80 10.09 -7.21
C TYR A 50 -20.19 8.86 -7.88
N SER A 51 -21.02 7.93 -8.33
CA SER A 51 -20.58 6.79 -9.13
C SER A 51 -19.99 7.24 -10.48
N LEU A 52 -20.56 8.26 -11.11
CA LEU A 52 -20.02 8.84 -12.34
C LEU A 52 -18.65 9.48 -12.10
N ILE A 53 -18.50 10.28 -11.03
CA ILE A 53 -17.20 10.88 -10.66
C ILE A 53 -16.16 9.79 -10.43
N LEU A 54 -16.51 8.73 -9.70
CA LEU A 54 -15.60 7.62 -9.44
C LEU A 54 -15.12 6.95 -10.73
N VAL A 55 -16.04 6.63 -11.64
CA VAL A 55 -15.70 6.00 -12.92
C VAL A 55 -14.82 6.93 -13.76
N LEU A 56 -15.14 8.23 -13.83
CA LEU A 56 -14.32 9.20 -14.56
C LEU A 56 -12.92 9.35 -13.95
N ALA A 57 -12.80 9.43 -12.62
CA ALA A 57 -11.52 9.50 -11.93
C ALA A 57 -10.66 8.25 -12.17
N MET A 58 -11.29 7.08 -12.16
CA MET A 58 -10.64 5.81 -12.46
C MET A 58 -10.12 5.77 -13.91
N LEU A 59 -10.93 6.21 -14.88
CA LEU A 59 -10.51 6.29 -16.28
C LEU A 59 -9.37 7.31 -16.46
N LEU A 60 -9.47 8.49 -15.85
CA LEU A 60 -8.42 9.51 -15.91
C LEU A 60 -7.10 9.04 -15.31
N THR A 61 -7.16 8.22 -14.26
CA THR A 61 -5.97 7.66 -13.61
C THR A 61 -5.36 6.51 -14.40
N TRP A 62 -6.20 5.64 -14.98
CA TRP A 62 -5.73 4.39 -15.57
C TRP A 62 -5.43 4.47 -17.08
N ILE A 63 -6.17 5.28 -17.84
CA ILE A 63 -5.99 5.40 -19.29
C ILE A 63 -4.60 5.93 -19.66
N PRO A 64 -4.04 6.99 -19.05
CA PRO A 64 -2.76 7.52 -19.50
C PRO A 64 -1.58 6.53 -19.34
N PRO A 65 -1.39 5.86 -18.17
CA PRO A 65 -0.38 4.82 -18.03
C PRO A 65 -0.66 3.59 -18.90
N ALA A 66 -1.92 3.17 -19.03
CA ALA A 66 -2.28 2.05 -19.89
C ALA A 66 -1.95 2.36 -21.36
N PHE A 67 -2.27 3.56 -21.84
CA PHE A 67 -1.95 4.00 -23.20
C PHE A 67 -0.46 4.22 -23.44
N GLN A 68 0.33 4.45 -22.39
CA GLN A 68 1.80 4.49 -22.47
C GLN A 68 2.42 3.08 -22.45
N SER A 69 1.93 2.19 -21.59
CA SER A 69 2.52 0.87 -21.33
C SER A 69 2.03 -0.24 -22.26
N LEU A 70 0.73 -0.27 -22.56
CA LEU A 70 0.13 -1.08 -23.62
C LEU A 70 0.16 -0.37 -24.98
N GLY A 71 0.78 0.81 -25.02
CA GLY A 71 0.64 1.81 -26.05
C GLY A 71 0.86 1.31 -27.46
N LEU A 72 0.27 2.09 -28.36
CA LEU A 72 0.21 2.01 -29.81
C LEU A 72 1.44 1.48 -30.57
N ASP A 73 2.60 1.28 -29.95
CA ASP A 73 3.70 0.45 -30.49
C ASP A 73 3.25 -0.99 -30.77
N PHE A 74 2.42 -1.59 -29.90
CA PHE A 74 1.82 -2.90 -30.19
C PHE A 74 0.87 -2.86 -31.41
N LEU A 75 0.24 -1.70 -31.65
CA LEU A 75 -0.64 -1.41 -32.81
C LEU A 75 0.10 -0.73 -33.98
N GLY A 76 1.41 -0.49 -33.87
CA GLY A 76 2.24 0.23 -34.84
C GLY A 76 1.89 1.71 -35.11
N ILE A 77 1.14 2.41 -34.24
CA ILE A 77 0.78 3.82 -34.45
C ILE A 77 1.80 4.73 -33.73
N PRO A 78 2.61 5.52 -34.47
CA PRO A 78 3.61 6.38 -33.86
C PRO A 78 2.94 7.51 -33.08
N VAL A 79 3.23 7.59 -31.78
CA VAL A 79 2.77 8.66 -30.90
C VAL A 79 3.85 9.74 -30.83
N SER A 80 3.48 10.99 -31.06
CA SER A 80 4.42 12.11 -30.94
C SER A 80 5.01 12.18 -29.53
N SER A 81 6.27 12.61 -29.43
CA SER A 81 6.95 12.83 -28.15
C SER A 81 6.19 13.80 -27.24
N GLU A 82 5.49 14.77 -27.82
CA GLU A 82 4.62 15.71 -27.12
C GLU A 82 3.44 15.00 -26.44
N ALA A 83 2.75 14.10 -27.13
CA ALA A 83 1.63 13.36 -26.56
C ALA A 83 2.07 12.41 -25.43
N GLN A 84 3.24 11.78 -25.56
CA GLN A 84 3.81 10.95 -24.48
C GLN A 84 4.13 11.79 -23.23
N ALA A 85 4.69 13.00 -23.42
CA ALA A 85 4.96 13.91 -22.31
C ALA A 85 3.66 14.36 -21.61
N MET A 86 2.60 14.67 -22.37
CA MET A 86 1.30 15.02 -21.80
C MET A 86 0.68 13.89 -20.95
N LEU A 87 0.77 12.64 -21.41
CA LEU A 87 0.27 11.49 -20.65
C LEU A 87 1.06 11.29 -19.35
N ALA A 88 2.39 11.38 -19.40
CA ALA A 88 3.25 11.26 -18.24
C ALA A 88 3.00 12.36 -17.19
N THR A 89 2.83 13.61 -17.63
CA THR A 89 2.53 14.74 -16.73
C THR A 89 1.18 14.57 -16.02
N THR A 90 0.18 14.01 -16.72
CA THR A 90 -1.15 13.75 -16.13
C THR A 90 -1.04 12.73 -14.99
N SER A 91 -0.31 11.64 -15.20
CA SER A 91 -0.10 10.60 -14.17
C SER A 91 0.69 11.13 -12.96
N GLN A 92 1.74 11.94 -13.19
CA GLN A 92 2.52 12.57 -12.13
C GLN A 92 1.68 13.54 -11.30
N TRP A 93 0.86 14.37 -11.95
CA TRP A 93 -0.01 15.32 -11.27
C TRP A 93 -0.98 14.61 -10.31
N ILE A 94 -1.62 13.53 -10.75
CA ILE A 94 -2.51 12.74 -9.88
C ILE A 94 -1.73 12.16 -8.70
N PHE A 95 -0.51 11.68 -8.92
CA PHE A 95 0.32 11.14 -7.86
C PHE A 95 0.66 12.21 -6.81
N ASP A 96 1.18 13.35 -7.24
CA ASP A 96 1.68 14.41 -6.35
C ASP A 96 0.57 15.15 -5.60
N TYR A 97 -0.59 15.35 -6.25
CA TYR A 97 -1.67 16.16 -5.68
C TYR A 97 -2.85 15.36 -5.13
N VAL A 98 -2.99 14.08 -5.47
CA VAL A 98 -4.10 13.24 -4.98
C VAL A 98 -3.56 12.09 -4.14
N ILE A 99 -2.71 11.23 -4.70
CA ILE A 99 -2.29 10.01 -4.02
C ILE A 99 -1.37 10.30 -2.84
N THR A 100 -0.33 11.12 -3.03
CA THR A 100 0.66 11.45 -1.99
C THR A 100 0.02 12.15 -0.79
N PRO A 101 -0.82 13.20 -0.95
CA PRO A 101 -1.44 13.87 0.19
C PRO A 101 -2.46 12.98 0.92
N LEU A 102 -3.25 12.18 0.20
CA LEU A 102 -4.16 11.22 0.81
C LEU A 102 -3.39 10.16 1.63
N GLY A 103 -2.31 9.62 1.06
CA GLY A 103 -1.42 8.69 1.76
C GLY A 103 -0.81 9.32 3.02
N ALA A 104 -0.35 10.56 2.93
CA ALA A 104 0.17 11.32 4.07
C ALA A 104 -0.90 11.55 5.14
N SER A 105 -2.16 11.84 4.76
CA SER A 105 -3.25 12.04 5.71
C SER A 105 -3.59 10.75 6.49
N LEU A 106 -3.62 9.60 5.81
CA LEU A 106 -3.85 8.31 6.45
C LEU A 106 -2.67 7.92 7.35
N ALA A 107 -1.44 8.13 6.88
CA ALA A 107 -0.23 7.92 7.68
C ALA A 107 -0.22 8.84 8.92
N ALA A 108 -0.64 10.10 8.79
CA ALA A 108 -0.77 11.04 9.89
C ALA A 108 -1.84 10.60 10.90
N LEU A 109 -2.98 10.07 10.44
CA LEU A 109 -4.00 9.50 11.33
C LEU A 109 -3.47 8.28 12.08
N LEU A 110 -2.75 7.37 11.40
CA LEU A 110 -2.12 6.21 12.05
C LEU A 110 -1.06 6.66 13.07
N ALA A 111 -0.18 7.59 12.70
CA ALA A 111 0.82 8.15 13.60
C ALA A 111 0.18 8.82 14.81
N PHE A 112 -0.83 9.66 14.60
CA PHE A 112 -1.56 10.34 15.66
C PHE A 112 -2.26 9.37 16.60
N THR A 113 -2.95 8.35 16.07
CA THR A 113 -3.63 7.33 16.88
C THR A 113 -2.64 6.47 17.68
N LEU A 114 -1.51 6.10 17.09
CA LEU A 114 -0.42 5.38 17.78
C LEU A 114 0.20 6.23 18.90
N VAL A 115 0.48 7.51 18.63
CA VAL A 115 1.00 8.44 19.65
C VAL A 115 -0.02 8.62 20.77
N LEU A 116 -1.30 8.83 20.44
CA LEU A 116 -2.36 8.96 21.44
C LEU A 116 -2.51 7.69 22.28
N ALA A 117 -2.42 6.51 21.67
CA ALA A 117 -2.43 5.23 22.37
C ALA A 117 -1.22 5.08 23.31
N ALA A 118 -0.02 5.44 22.85
CA ALA A 118 1.19 5.42 23.66
C ALA A 118 1.08 6.41 24.85
N LEU A 119 0.60 7.64 24.61
CA LEU A 119 0.36 8.62 25.66
C LEU A 119 -0.67 8.12 26.69
N ARG A 120 -1.73 7.44 26.25
CA ARG A 120 -2.72 6.83 27.14
C ARG A 120 -2.08 5.76 28.03
N ILE A 121 -1.18 4.94 27.48
CA ILE A 121 -0.44 3.92 28.23
C ILE A 121 0.49 4.57 29.27
N PHE A 122 1.20 5.65 28.92
CA PHE A 122 2.11 6.34 29.87
C PHE A 122 1.39 7.10 30.97
N ARG A 123 0.23 7.69 30.68
CA ARG A 123 -0.57 8.37 31.71
C ARG A 123 -1.26 7.41 32.67
N ALA A 124 -1.55 6.17 32.26
CA ALA A 124 -2.21 5.20 33.12
C ALA A 124 -1.29 4.68 34.23
N ARG A 125 -0.06 4.22 33.91
CA ARG A 125 1.00 3.86 34.86
C ARG A 125 2.38 3.93 34.23
N LEU A 126 3.33 4.58 34.90
CA LEU A 126 4.76 4.50 34.56
C LEU A 126 5.32 3.14 35.04
N ASN A 127 5.26 2.13 34.18
CA ASN A 127 5.90 0.84 34.42
C ASN A 127 7.30 0.79 33.78
N ALA A 128 8.11 -0.21 34.14
CA ALA A 128 9.47 -0.36 33.59
C ALA A 128 9.48 -0.41 32.05
N TRP A 129 8.48 -1.03 31.44
CA TRP A 129 8.29 -1.10 29.99
C TRP A 129 8.07 0.28 29.34
N ALA A 130 7.28 1.15 29.99
CA ALA A 130 7.05 2.51 29.53
C ALA A 130 8.33 3.34 29.54
N VAL A 131 9.18 3.17 30.55
CA VAL A 131 10.47 3.85 30.63
C VAL A 131 11.39 3.38 29.50
N ILE A 132 11.48 2.07 29.25
CA ILE A 132 12.28 1.51 28.15
C ILE A 132 11.79 2.04 26.79
N PHE A 133 10.48 2.08 26.57
CA PHE A 133 9.91 2.66 25.36
C PHE A 133 10.29 4.14 25.20
N LEU A 134 10.12 4.94 26.25
CA LEU A 134 10.42 6.37 26.22
C LEU A 134 11.89 6.62 25.89
N VAL A 135 12.81 5.89 26.54
CA VAL A 135 14.24 5.95 26.26
C VAL A 135 14.52 5.59 24.81
N THR A 136 13.91 4.51 24.31
CA THR A 136 14.07 4.07 22.91
C THR A 136 13.61 5.14 21.92
N VAL A 137 12.44 5.75 22.15
CA VAL A 137 11.91 6.83 21.31
C VAL A 137 12.85 8.03 21.32
N VAL A 138 13.31 8.47 22.49
CA VAL A 138 14.24 9.61 22.60
C VAL A 138 15.55 9.32 21.86
N VAL A 139 16.13 8.13 22.02
CA VAL A 139 17.37 7.72 21.33
C VAL A 139 17.19 7.71 19.82
N VAL A 140 16.09 7.13 19.32
CA VAL A 140 15.79 7.09 17.87
C VAL A 140 15.54 8.48 17.30
N LEU A 141 14.82 9.34 18.04
CA LEU A 141 14.56 10.72 17.62
C LEU A 141 15.86 11.53 17.58
N LEU A 142 16.70 11.45 18.61
CA LEU A 142 18.00 12.12 18.63
C LEU A 142 18.91 11.61 17.51
N GLY A 143 18.99 10.30 17.31
CA GLY A 143 19.78 9.70 16.23
C GLY A 143 19.29 10.04 14.82
N SER A 144 18.09 10.60 14.66
CA SER A 144 17.55 11.02 13.35
C SER A 144 18.14 12.36 12.89
N ILE A 145 18.79 13.09 13.79
CA ILE A 145 19.50 14.33 13.48
C ILE A 145 20.87 13.93 12.90
N PRO A 146 21.25 14.42 11.70
CA PRO A 146 22.57 14.13 11.13
C PRO A 146 23.65 14.89 11.91
N PHE A 147 24.23 14.24 12.91
CA PHE A 147 25.35 14.78 13.68
C PHE A 147 26.63 14.72 12.84
N THR A 148 27.33 15.85 12.72
CA THR A 148 28.55 15.97 11.93
C THR A 148 29.83 15.69 12.71
N THR A 149 29.81 15.77 14.05
CA THR A 149 30.96 15.43 14.92
C THR A 149 30.49 14.98 16.32
N GLY A 150 31.17 14.00 16.91
CA GLY A 150 31.08 13.61 18.33
C GLY A 150 29.90 12.71 18.77
N LEU A 151 28.83 12.60 17.98
CA LEU A 151 27.62 11.85 18.32
C LEU A 151 27.25 10.75 17.29
N GLU A 152 28.23 10.27 16.52
CA GLU A 152 28.04 9.22 15.50
C GLU A 152 27.57 7.87 16.08
N TRP A 153 27.82 7.61 17.37
CA TRP A 153 27.33 6.40 18.03
C TRP A 153 25.79 6.38 18.14
N LEU A 154 25.14 7.55 18.24
CA LEU A 154 23.66 7.64 18.26
C LEU A 154 23.06 7.30 16.89
N THR A 155 23.69 7.72 15.79
CA THR A 155 23.23 7.37 14.44
C THR A 155 23.41 5.87 14.18
N GLY A 156 24.49 5.26 14.70
CA GLY A 156 24.72 3.80 14.66
C GLY A 156 23.71 2.99 15.48
N ILE A 157 23.33 3.45 16.68
CA ILE A 157 22.26 2.80 17.45
C ILE A 157 20.93 2.92 16.71
N ARG A 158 20.61 4.09 16.16
CA ARG A 158 19.39 4.29 15.37
C ARG A 158 19.34 3.36 14.15
N SER A 159 20.42 3.27 13.37
CA SER A 159 20.44 2.40 12.19
C SER A 159 20.24 0.94 12.59
N TRP A 160 20.89 0.47 13.64
CA TRP A 160 20.65 -0.88 14.16
C TRP A 160 19.19 -1.12 14.58
N ILE A 161 18.56 -0.16 15.27
CA ILE A 161 17.13 -0.24 15.63
C ILE A 161 16.25 -0.31 14.38
N ILE A 162 16.52 0.47 13.35
CA ILE A 162 15.71 0.49 12.12
C ILE A 162 15.94 -0.79 11.29
N ASP A 163 17.19 -1.12 11.01
CA ASP A 163 17.56 -2.19 10.08
C ASP A 163 17.30 -3.58 10.64
N VAL A 164 17.38 -3.74 11.97
CA VAL A 164 17.13 -5.03 12.62
C VAL A 164 15.72 -5.06 13.22
N LEU A 165 15.44 -4.22 14.22
CA LEU A 165 14.21 -4.34 15.01
C LEU A 165 12.97 -3.85 14.25
N SER A 166 13.03 -2.67 13.64
CA SER A 166 11.90 -2.13 12.88
C SER A 166 11.62 -2.98 11.63
N THR A 167 12.67 -3.36 10.90
CA THR A 167 12.54 -4.22 9.73
C THR A 167 11.97 -5.60 10.09
N ALA A 168 12.39 -6.21 11.20
CA ALA A 168 11.79 -7.45 11.69
C ALA A 168 10.30 -7.27 12.04
N GLY A 169 9.94 -6.16 12.71
CA GLY A 169 8.56 -5.82 13.04
C GLY A 169 7.68 -5.63 11.79
N ILE A 170 8.17 -4.90 10.79
CA ILE A 170 7.46 -4.69 9.51
C ILE A 170 7.25 -6.03 8.80
N ARG A 171 8.26 -6.90 8.75
CA ARG A 171 8.13 -8.23 8.14
C ARG A 171 7.09 -9.08 8.89
N GLY A 172 7.11 -9.07 10.22
CA GLY A 172 6.10 -9.77 11.02
C GLY A 172 4.68 -9.23 10.79
N LEU A 173 4.53 -7.91 10.69
CA LEU A 173 3.26 -7.27 10.33
C LEU A 173 2.78 -7.71 8.95
N LEU A 174 3.65 -7.68 7.94
CA LEU A 174 3.32 -8.08 6.57
C LEU A 174 2.88 -9.55 6.51
N LEU A 175 3.56 -10.44 7.23
CA LEU A 175 3.15 -11.85 7.35
C LEU A 175 1.78 -11.97 8.03
N GLY A 176 1.51 -11.19 9.08
CA GLY A 176 0.23 -11.17 9.76
C GLY A 176 -0.92 -10.67 8.86
N VAL A 177 -0.68 -9.61 8.09
CA VAL A 177 -1.64 -9.10 7.11
C VAL A 177 -1.90 -10.13 6.02
N ALA A 178 -0.85 -10.76 5.48
CA ALA A 178 -0.99 -11.80 4.46
C ALA A 178 -1.83 -12.99 4.98
N LEU A 179 -1.55 -13.47 6.19
CA LEU A 179 -2.34 -14.52 6.83
C LEU A 179 -3.80 -14.08 7.02
N GLY A 180 -4.03 -12.85 7.47
CA GLY A 180 -5.37 -12.28 7.63
C GLY A 180 -6.15 -12.27 6.31
N VAL A 181 -5.52 -11.86 5.22
CA VAL A 181 -6.13 -11.88 3.87
C VAL A 181 -6.47 -13.31 3.44
N ILE A 182 -5.57 -14.28 3.65
CA ILE A 182 -5.81 -15.69 3.33
C ILE A 182 -7.00 -16.23 4.11
N VAL A 183 -7.08 -15.94 5.42
CA VAL A 183 -8.20 -16.37 6.27
C VAL A 183 -9.52 -15.74 5.81
N THR A 184 -9.53 -14.46 5.43
CA THR A 184 -10.72 -13.81 4.87
C THR A 184 -11.14 -14.45 3.55
N ALA A 185 -10.19 -14.77 2.66
CA ALA A 185 -10.48 -15.44 1.39
C ALA A 185 -11.06 -16.84 1.61
N LEU A 186 -10.45 -17.65 2.48
CA LEU A 186 -10.94 -18.98 2.84
C LEU A 186 -12.34 -18.91 3.45
N ARG A 187 -12.61 -17.93 4.32
CA ARG A 187 -13.94 -17.72 4.90
C ARG A 187 -14.97 -17.47 3.80
N VAL A 188 -14.67 -16.61 2.82
CA VAL A 188 -15.59 -16.33 1.72
C VAL A 188 -15.86 -17.59 0.89
N PHE A 189 -14.84 -18.39 0.56
CA PHE A 189 -15.02 -19.62 -0.19
C PHE A 189 -15.88 -20.65 0.56
N ILE A 190 -15.59 -20.91 1.83
CA ILE A 190 -16.34 -21.87 2.64
C ILE A 190 -17.79 -21.41 2.87
N VAL A 191 -18.01 -20.11 3.11
CA VAL A 191 -19.37 -19.57 3.32
C VAL A 191 -20.20 -19.63 2.03
N SER A 192 -19.57 -19.54 0.85
CA SER A 192 -20.29 -19.66 -0.42
C SER A 192 -20.91 -21.03 -0.69
N GLU A 193 -20.47 -22.07 0.04
CA GLU A 193 -20.98 -23.44 -0.09
C GLU A 193 -22.19 -23.74 0.83
N GLN A 194 -22.59 -22.81 1.70
CA GLN A 194 -23.84 -22.99 2.46
C GLN A 194 -25.03 -22.76 1.51
N PRO A 195 -25.84 -23.80 1.20
CA PRO A 195 -26.98 -23.62 0.33
C PRO A 195 -27.95 -22.67 1.01
N TYR A 196 -28.37 -21.62 0.28
CA TYR A 196 -29.58 -20.87 0.63
C TYR A 196 -30.77 -21.83 0.49
N SER A 197 -30.99 -22.63 1.53
CA SER A 197 -32.16 -23.46 1.71
C SER A 197 -33.32 -22.54 2.12
N GLU A 198 -34.23 -22.37 1.16
CA GLU A 198 -35.66 -22.10 1.29
C GLU A 198 -36.12 -20.77 1.90
N SER A 199 -36.73 -19.95 1.03
CA SER A 199 -37.99 -19.24 1.34
C SER A 199 -38.79 -19.06 0.05
#